data_AF-A0A074RSE9-F1
#
_entry.id   AF-A0A074RSE9-F1
#
_cell.length_a   1.000
_cell.length_b   1.000
_cell.length_c   1.000
_cell.angle_alpha   90.00
_cell.angle_beta   90.00
_cell.angle_gamma   90.00
#
_symmetry.space_group_name_H-M   'P 1'
#
loop_
_entity.id
_entity.type
_entity.pdbx_description
1 polymer ?
#
loop_
_entity_poly.entity_id
_entity_poly.type
_entity_poly.pdbx_seq_one_letter_code
_entity_poly.pdbx_strand_id
1 'polypeptide(L)'
;MALSRRIHTSPVWFKKHKVVDPTIPKISHPPTPKEVALIYKRRVEKAERDERVDISMSLTEVKTYQGGFTQPRVLRGSNWFPGGTYLAKNKVYEKPVDSAYEPHTVYVLESRYPVKTKEQGRPDVPEHIVGVIRTPVWLQFLKHKNSPRVTGNARLSMDAAWWPFLSRRIRKTEPEQWWDKDEDPDQLRLEALGLTESDDPPEPLRAFYKDITQYRPNGSKIVEPTPPKTIMPQAKTRTIGEIRSEYEPMLEQEPFWRPLVCVTLATRPLANTLVRLCRSLPRGLAFYASIDTHDRKTVVSFPDRMRLLRLRRMRELTIEIARRLEGYYGGFIGIRFNKDDKGRAIRGERLEQPLPDPLRVIQVGLGGWYEIEKEMELWRLEAMDGGVDIDIKALDDWGRRLDESGMVLSGQDVGDAELDDQEAFDQEDTYEDEDALDEADADLEQGNKTAEASIPKVKKAASAGA
;
A
#
# COMPACT_ATOMS: atom_id res chain seq x y z
N MET A 1 11.98 -32.78 -42.43
CA MET A 1 12.58 -32.99 -41.10
C MET A 1 11.66 -32.34 -40.07
N ALA A 2 10.92 -33.16 -39.32
CA ALA A 2 9.98 -32.67 -38.31
C ALA A 2 10.72 -32.49 -36.97
N LEU A 3 10.85 -31.24 -36.53
CA LEU A 3 11.43 -30.90 -35.23
C LEU A 3 10.43 -31.25 -34.12
N SER A 4 10.61 -32.43 -33.55
CA SER A 4 9.92 -32.87 -32.33
C SER A 4 10.39 -32.01 -31.15
N ARG A 5 9.54 -31.09 -30.70
CA ARG A 5 9.76 -30.34 -29.45
C ARG A 5 9.57 -31.31 -28.28
N ARG A 6 10.67 -31.76 -27.68
CA ARG A 6 10.67 -32.43 -26.37
C ARG A 6 10.15 -31.43 -25.33
N ILE A 7 8.91 -31.63 -24.89
CA ILE A 7 8.39 -30.97 -23.69
C ILE A 7 9.16 -31.59 -22.52
N HIS A 8 10.09 -30.82 -21.94
CA HIS A 8 10.72 -31.18 -20.67
C HIS A 8 9.65 -31.14 -19.57
N THR A 9 9.03 -32.27 -19.28
CA THR A 9 8.21 -32.45 -18.09
C THR A 9 9.15 -32.46 -16.89
N SER A 10 9.26 -31.33 -16.20
CA SER A 10 10.07 -31.27 -14.98
C SER A 10 9.47 -32.24 -13.94
N PRO A 11 10.28 -33.05 -13.24
CA PRO A 11 9.80 -33.99 -12.22
C PRO A 11 9.24 -33.31 -10.96
N VAL A 12 9.18 -31.97 -10.95
CA VAL A 12 8.69 -31.16 -9.82
C VAL A 12 7.16 -31.12 -9.77
N TRP A 13 6.48 -31.35 -10.89
CA TRP A 13 5.01 -31.19 -10.97
C TRP A 13 4.23 -32.26 -10.18
N PHE A 14 4.79 -33.46 -9.99
CA PHE A 14 4.12 -34.54 -9.25
C PHE A 14 4.21 -34.43 -7.71
N LYS A 15 5.03 -33.53 -7.15
CA LYS A 15 5.22 -33.44 -5.69
C LYS A 15 4.16 -32.62 -4.93
N LYS A 16 3.26 -31.90 -5.61
CA LYS A 16 2.34 -30.95 -4.94
C LYS A 16 0.87 -31.37 -4.83
N HIS A 17 0.45 -32.46 -5.45
CA HIS A 17 -0.91 -32.98 -5.28
C HIS A 17 -0.90 -34.31 -4.54
N LYS A 18 -0.65 -34.28 -3.23
CA LYS A 18 -1.06 -35.39 -2.35
C LYS A 18 -2.58 -35.44 -2.39
N VAL A 19 -3.14 -36.32 -3.22
CA VAL A 19 -4.56 -36.68 -3.17
C VAL A 19 -4.80 -37.23 -1.77
N VAL A 20 -5.48 -36.45 -0.93
CA VAL A 20 -5.82 -36.86 0.44
C VAL A 20 -6.79 -38.02 0.31
N ASP A 21 -6.39 -39.20 0.80
CA ASP A 21 -7.22 -40.40 0.76
C ASP A 21 -8.51 -40.15 1.57
N PRO A 22 -9.69 -40.16 0.93
CA PRO A 22 -10.96 -39.87 1.61
C PRO A 22 -11.35 -40.95 2.62
N THR A 23 -10.68 -42.11 2.60
CA THR A 23 -10.98 -43.24 3.50
C THR A 23 -10.30 -43.14 4.86
N ILE A 24 -9.28 -42.29 5.01
CA ILE A 24 -8.58 -42.13 6.29
C ILE A 24 -9.31 -41.06 7.11
N PRO A 25 -9.98 -41.42 8.23
CA PRO A 25 -10.62 -40.43 9.08
C PRO A 25 -9.55 -39.47 9.61
N LYS A 26 -9.70 -38.18 9.32
CA LYS A 26 -8.83 -37.13 9.88
C LYS A 26 -8.99 -37.14 11.40
N ILE A 27 -8.01 -37.68 12.11
CA ILE A 27 -7.95 -37.56 13.57
C ILE A 27 -7.73 -36.08 13.87
N SER A 28 -8.73 -35.42 14.46
CA SER A 28 -8.60 -34.04 14.90
C SER A 28 -7.65 -34.01 16.10
N HIS A 29 -6.40 -33.61 15.88
CA HIS A 29 -5.49 -33.32 16.98
C HIS A 29 -6.04 -32.12 17.77
N PRO A 30 -6.12 -32.19 19.11
CA PRO A 30 -6.46 -31.03 19.91
C PRO A 30 -5.40 -29.94 19.65
N PRO A 31 -5.81 -28.68 19.44
CA PRO A 31 -4.86 -27.63 19.08
C PRO A 31 -3.86 -27.40 20.21
N THR A 32 -2.59 -27.22 19.85
CA THR A 32 -1.54 -26.89 20.83
C THR A 32 -1.79 -25.49 21.43
N PRO A 33 -1.28 -25.17 22.64
CA PRO A 33 -1.47 -23.84 23.23
C PRO A 33 -0.99 -22.69 22.32
N LYS A 34 0.09 -22.91 21.58
CA LYS A 34 0.60 -21.94 20.59
C LYS A 34 -0.36 -21.79 19.41
N GLU A 35 -0.93 -22.88 18.92
CA GLU A 35 -1.96 -22.84 17.87
C GLU A 35 -3.23 -22.13 18.36
N VAL A 36 -3.66 -22.36 19.61
CA VAL A 36 -4.82 -21.65 20.18
C VAL A 36 -4.59 -20.14 20.22
N ALA A 37 -3.41 -19.71 20.69
CA ALA A 37 -3.05 -18.29 20.71
C ALA A 37 -3.02 -17.68 19.29
N LEU A 38 -2.49 -18.42 18.32
CA LEU A 38 -2.42 -17.99 16.93
C LEU A 38 -3.80 -17.96 16.26
N ILE A 39 -4.67 -18.95 16.53
CA ILE A 39 -6.07 -18.97 16.10
C ILE A 39 -6.81 -17.77 16.67
N TYR A 40 -6.62 -17.47 17.96
CA TYR A 40 -7.23 -16.31 18.61
C TYR A 40 -6.77 -15.01 17.93
N LYS A 41 -5.45 -14.83 17.75
CA LYS A 41 -4.88 -13.67 17.03
C LYS A 41 -5.51 -13.49 15.64
N ARG A 42 -5.56 -14.56 14.84
CA ARG A 42 -6.19 -14.54 13.50
C ARG A 42 -7.67 -14.17 13.54
N ARG A 43 -8.42 -14.62 14.55
CA ARG A 43 -9.84 -14.28 14.69
C ARG A 43 -10.04 -12.82 15.07
N VAL A 44 -9.17 -12.28 15.93
CA VAL A 44 -9.15 -10.85 16.29
C VAL A 44 -8.85 -9.99 15.06
N GLU A 45 -7.81 -10.34 14.29
CA GLU A 45 -7.46 -9.66 13.03
C GLU A 45 -8.59 -9.76 11.99
N LYS A 46 -9.22 -10.93 11.88
CA LYS A 46 -10.37 -11.14 11.01
C LYS A 46 -11.57 -10.27 11.41
N ALA A 47 -11.84 -10.14 12.71
CA ALA A 47 -12.96 -9.32 13.18
C ALA A 47 -12.77 -7.84 12.83
N GLU A 48 -11.53 -7.33 12.85
CA GLU A 48 -11.21 -5.98 12.37
C GLU A 48 -11.27 -5.88 10.84
N ARG A 49 -10.75 -6.89 10.13
CA ARG A 49 -10.80 -6.96 8.66
C ARG A 49 -12.23 -6.94 8.14
N ASP A 50 -13.14 -7.68 8.76
CA ASP A 50 -14.56 -7.71 8.35
C ASP A 50 -15.21 -6.32 8.46
N GLU A 51 -14.90 -5.55 9.52
CA GLU A 51 -15.35 -4.16 9.65
C GLU A 51 -14.76 -3.26 8.55
N ARG A 52 -13.45 -3.38 8.28
CA ARG A 52 -12.77 -2.65 7.19
C ARG A 52 -13.39 -2.94 5.83
N VAL A 53 -13.76 -4.20 5.56
CA VAL A 53 -14.41 -4.62 4.32
C VAL A 53 -15.78 -3.96 4.17
N ASP A 54 -16.59 -3.91 5.23
CA ASP A 54 -17.92 -3.30 5.21
C ASP A 54 -17.86 -1.77 5.05
N ILE A 55 -16.95 -1.10 5.76
CA ILE A 55 -16.69 0.35 5.59
C ILE A 55 -16.28 0.61 4.14
N SER A 56 -15.32 -0.17 3.62
CA SER A 56 -14.84 -0.03 2.25
C SER A 56 -15.95 -0.22 1.23
N MET A 57 -16.78 -1.25 1.41
CA MET A 57 -17.92 -1.51 0.53
C MET A 57 -18.91 -0.35 0.52
N SER A 58 -19.10 0.31 1.67
CA SER A 58 -19.99 1.46 1.82
C SER A 58 -19.47 2.72 1.11
N LEU A 59 -18.14 2.86 1.00
CA LEU A 59 -17.47 4.00 0.34
C LEU A 59 -17.19 3.78 -1.15
N THR A 60 -17.08 2.54 -1.60
CA THR A 60 -16.92 2.25 -3.03
C THR A 60 -18.20 2.54 -3.80
N GLU A 61 -18.06 3.25 -4.92
CA GLU A 61 -19.16 3.47 -5.86
C GLU A 61 -19.79 2.14 -6.27
N VAL A 62 -21.12 2.09 -6.24
CA VAL A 62 -21.87 0.92 -6.66
C VAL A 62 -21.72 0.78 -8.18
N LYS A 63 -21.27 -0.40 -8.63
CA LYS A 63 -21.23 -0.71 -10.06
C LYS A 63 -22.64 -0.60 -10.63
N THR A 64 -22.77 -0.01 -11.82
CA THR A 64 -24.05 0.09 -12.52
C THR A 64 -24.70 -1.29 -12.59
N TYR A 65 -25.87 -1.43 -11.98
CA TYR A 65 -26.59 -2.70 -11.97
C TYR A 65 -27.00 -3.05 -13.40
N GLN A 66 -26.42 -4.14 -13.91
CA GLN A 66 -26.88 -4.80 -15.12
C GLN A 66 -27.65 -6.04 -14.68
N GLY A 67 -28.97 -6.01 -14.89
CA GLY A 67 -29.89 -7.06 -14.44
C GLY A 67 -29.44 -8.44 -14.89
N GLY A 68 -29.43 -9.41 -13.96
CA GLY A 68 -29.06 -10.81 -14.21
C GLY A 68 -27.58 -11.14 -14.10
N PHE A 69 -26.67 -10.15 -14.17
CA PHE A 69 -25.22 -10.38 -14.10
C PHE A 69 -24.56 -9.87 -12.82
N THR A 70 -25.22 -8.97 -12.09
CA THR A 70 -24.70 -8.38 -10.86
C THR A 70 -25.55 -8.80 -9.66
N GLN A 71 -25.01 -9.66 -8.80
CA GLN A 71 -25.65 -9.98 -7.52
C GLN A 71 -25.33 -8.87 -6.50
N PRO A 72 -26.32 -8.39 -5.72
CA PRO A 72 -26.06 -7.49 -4.60
C PRO A 72 -25.04 -8.11 -3.66
N ARG A 73 -24.00 -7.34 -3.30
CA ARG A 73 -23.02 -7.80 -2.32
C ARG A 73 -23.64 -7.74 -0.93
N VAL A 74 -23.47 -8.81 -0.17
CA VAL A 74 -23.94 -8.90 1.22
C VAL A 74 -22.87 -8.31 2.14
N LEU A 75 -23.26 -7.43 3.04
CA LEU A 75 -22.38 -6.88 4.08
C LEU A 75 -21.98 -8.00 5.05
N ARG A 76 -20.71 -8.04 5.47
CA ARG A 76 -20.22 -9.07 6.41
C ARG A 76 -20.92 -8.96 7.75
N GLY A 77 -21.18 -7.74 8.22
CA GLY A 77 -21.91 -7.43 9.43
C GLY A 77 -23.34 -7.99 9.46
N SER A 78 -24.00 -8.15 8.30
CA SER A 78 -25.36 -8.71 8.26
C SER A 78 -25.40 -10.20 8.64
N ASN A 79 -24.27 -10.91 8.62
CA ASN A 79 -24.20 -12.29 9.11
C ASN A 79 -24.40 -12.40 10.63
N TRP A 80 -24.24 -11.29 11.36
CA TRP A 80 -24.47 -11.18 12.80
C TRP A 80 -25.89 -10.73 13.17
N PHE A 81 -26.73 -10.37 12.18
CA PHE A 81 -28.13 -10.02 12.43
C PHE A 81 -28.92 -11.24 12.93
N PRO A 82 -30.07 -11.06 13.64
CA PRO A 82 -30.94 -12.17 14.02
C PRO A 82 -31.28 -13.06 12.82
N GLY A 83 -31.04 -14.37 12.93
CA GLY A 83 -31.19 -15.34 11.83
C GLY A 83 -30.02 -15.40 10.84
N GLY A 84 -29.00 -14.56 11.02
CA GLY A 84 -27.80 -14.53 10.20
C GLY A 84 -26.95 -15.80 10.29
N THR A 85 -26.12 -16.03 9.27
CA THR A 85 -25.39 -17.30 9.10
C THR A 85 -24.40 -17.58 10.23
N TYR A 86 -23.87 -16.57 10.90
CA TYR A 86 -22.90 -16.75 11.99
C TYR A 86 -23.59 -17.17 13.28
N LEU A 87 -24.76 -16.62 13.57
CA LEU A 87 -25.59 -17.08 14.70
C LEU A 87 -26.08 -18.51 14.47
N ALA A 88 -26.53 -18.84 13.25
CA ALA A 88 -26.97 -20.21 12.90
C ALA A 88 -25.84 -21.25 13.03
N LYS A 89 -24.58 -20.84 12.84
CA LYS A 89 -23.38 -21.68 12.97
C LYS A 89 -22.75 -21.61 14.35
N ASN A 90 -23.38 -20.94 15.33
CA ASN A 90 -22.82 -20.70 16.65
C ASN A 90 -21.37 -20.14 16.61
N LYS A 91 -21.07 -19.29 15.62
CA LYS A 91 -19.77 -18.63 15.57
C LYS A 91 -19.66 -17.66 16.74
N VAL A 92 -18.55 -17.75 17.45
CA VAL A 92 -18.20 -16.81 18.52
C VAL A 92 -17.52 -15.60 17.89
N TYR A 93 -17.96 -14.43 18.31
CA TYR A 93 -17.33 -13.17 17.94
C TYR A 93 -16.18 -12.88 18.89
N GLU A 94 -14.99 -12.68 18.34
CA GLU A 94 -13.83 -12.24 19.13
C GLU A 94 -13.75 -10.71 19.11
N LYS A 95 -13.50 -10.11 20.27
CA LYS A 95 -13.36 -8.66 20.40
C LYS A 95 -12.03 -8.20 19.79
N PRO A 96 -12.00 -7.11 19.00
CA PRO A 96 -10.76 -6.54 18.52
C PRO A 96 -9.89 -5.96 19.63
N VAL A 97 -8.66 -5.61 19.28
CA VAL A 97 -7.72 -4.95 20.19
C VAL A 97 -8.19 -3.53 20.49
N ASP A 98 -8.05 -3.09 21.74
CA ASP A 98 -8.44 -1.74 22.18
C ASP A 98 -7.76 -0.64 21.35
N SER A 99 -6.50 -0.85 20.97
CA SER A 99 -5.74 0.08 20.14
C SER A 99 -6.37 0.32 18.76
N ALA A 100 -7.22 -0.58 18.25
CA ALA A 100 -7.94 -0.37 16.99
C ALA A 100 -8.98 0.77 17.09
N TYR A 101 -9.39 1.15 18.30
CA TYR A 101 -10.41 2.18 18.56
C TYR A 101 -9.84 3.46 19.15
N GLU A 102 -8.52 3.62 19.08
CA GLU A 102 -7.87 4.89 19.33
C GLU A 102 -7.82 5.74 18.06
N PRO A 103 -7.65 7.06 18.16
CA PRO A 103 -7.48 7.93 17.01
C PRO A 103 -6.27 7.53 16.15
N HIS A 104 -6.48 7.43 14.84
CA HIS A 104 -5.43 7.16 13.86
C HIS A 104 -5.37 8.29 12.83
N THR A 105 -4.17 8.70 12.48
CA THR A 105 -3.87 9.70 11.45
C THR A 105 -3.49 9.00 10.17
N VAL A 106 -4.29 9.20 9.12
CA VAL A 106 -3.92 8.93 7.74
C VAL A 106 -3.07 10.09 7.24
N TYR A 107 -1.98 9.82 6.55
CA TYR A 107 -1.10 10.88 6.04
C TYR A 107 -0.67 10.63 4.60
N VAL A 108 -0.38 11.73 3.91
CA VAL A 108 0.41 11.77 2.68
C VAL A 108 1.63 12.62 2.95
N LEU A 109 2.81 12.00 2.94
CA LEU A 109 4.09 12.71 2.96
C LEU A 109 4.54 12.94 1.52
N GLU A 110 5.13 14.09 1.25
CA GLU A 110 5.81 14.40 0.00
C GLU A 110 7.29 14.71 0.29
N SER A 111 8.19 14.19 -0.55
CA SER A 111 9.61 14.54 -0.44
C SER A 111 9.82 16.02 -0.83
N ARG A 112 10.69 16.71 -0.09
CA ARG A 112 11.02 18.11 -0.37
C ARG A 112 11.73 18.28 -1.71
N TYR A 113 12.55 17.31 -2.08
CA TYR A 113 13.29 17.31 -3.34
C TYR A 113 12.80 16.19 -4.26
N PRO A 114 12.92 16.37 -5.59
CA PRO A 114 12.65 15.30 -6.54
C PRO A 114 13.54 14.08 -6.29
N VAL A 115 12.94 12.90 -6.33
CA VAL A 115 13.63 11.62 -6.19
C VAL A 115 13.79 10.98 -7.55
N LYS A 116 14.94 10.35 -7.77
CA LYS A 116 15.19 9.63 -9.02
C LYS A 116 14.27 8.42 -9.14
N THR A 117 13.44 8.40 -10.18
CA THR A 117 12.50 7.29 -10.40
C THR A 117 13.25 6.02 -10.86
N LYS A 118 12.81 4.84 -10.41
CA LYS A 118 13.38 3.55 -10.85
C LYS A 118 13.17 3.30 -12.34
N GLU A 119 12.03 3.70 -12.89
CA GLU A 119 11.69 3.49 -14.30
C GLU A 119 12.48 4.40 -15.25
N GLN A 120 13.10 3.81 -16.29
CA GLN A 120 13.79 4.58 -17.33
C GLN A 120 12.81 5.46 -18.11
N GLY A 121 13.18 6.72 -18.34
CA GLY A 121 12.41 7.67 -19.15
C GLY A 121 11.30 8.42 -18.40
N ARG A 122 11.11 8.16 -17.10
CA ARG A 122 10.27 9.02 -16.25
C ARG A 122 11.06 10.21 -15.72
N PRO A 123 10.44 11.39 -15.58
CA PRO A 123 11.05 12.53 -14.92
C PRO A 123 11.28 12.20 -13.44
N ASP A 124 12.30 12.82 -12.87
CA ASP A 124 12.54 12.80 -11.44
C ASP A 124 11.51 13.72 -10.78
N VAL A 125 10.78 13.22 -9.79
CA VAL A 125 9.64 13.90 -9.17
C VAL A 125 9.63 13.69 -7.67
N PRO A 126 8.97 14.56 -6.90
CA PRO A 126 8.73 14.32 -5.48
C PRO A 126 8.03 12.97 -5.27
N GLU A 127 8.60 12.17 -4.39
CA GLU A 127 8.03 10.90 -3.98
C GLU A 127 6.96 11.12 -2.92
N HIS A 128 5.97 10.24 -2.89
CA HIS A 128 4.86 10.33 -1.95
C HIS A 128 4.75 9.05 -1.13
N ILE A 129 4.64 9.18 0.18
CA ILE A 129 4.37 8.07 1.10
C ILE A 129 2.94 8.23 1.62
N VAL A 130 2.15 7.16 1.57
CA VAL A 130 0.79 7.13 2.10
C VAL A 130 0.70 6.04 3.14
N GLY A 131 0.32 6.41 4.37
CA GLY A 131 0.22 5.47 5.48
C GLY A 131 -0.82 5.89 6.51
N VAL A 132 -1.01 5.00 7.47
CA VAL A 132 -1.82 5.21 8.69
C VAL A 132 -0.84 5.19 9.85
N ILE A 133 -1.14 5.89 10.94
CA ILE A 133 -0.40 5.74 12.20
C ILE A 133 -1.29 6.13 13.38
N ARG A 134 -1.04 5.61 14.59
CA ARG A 134 -1.69 6.10 15.81
C ARG A 134 -1.39 7.59 16.03
N THR A 135 -2.43 8.38 16.25
CA THR A 135 -2.31 9.84 16.36
C THR A 135 -1.31 10.32 17.44
N PRO A 136 -1.23 9.72 18.64
CA PRO A 136 -0.27 10.15 19.66
C PRO A 136 1.20 10.02 19.23
N VAL A 137 1.50 9.12 18.29
CA VAL A 137 2.87 8.79 17.86
C VAL A 137 3.26 9.54 16.57
N TRP A 138 2.30 10.22 15.93
CA TRP A 138 2.47 10.90 14.64
C TRP A 138 3.73 11.76 14.52
N LEU A 139 3.95 12.66 15.48
CA LEU A 139 5.07 13.62 15.40
C LEU A 139 6.42 12.93 15.61
N GLN A 140 6.48 11.93 16.49
CA GLN A 140 7.69 11.14 16.70
C GLN A 140 8.03 10.31 15.46
N PHE A 141 7.02 9.73 14.81
CA PHE A 141 7.18 9.03 13.54
C PHE A 141 7.70 9.94 12.44
N LEU A 142 7.16 11.15 12.30
CA LEU A 142 7.62 12.09 11.29
C LEU A 142 9.05 12.58 11.56
N LYS A 143 9.41 12.78 12.84
CA LYS A 143 10.80 13.02 13.26
C LYS A 143 11.70 11.83 12.91
N HIS A 144 11.24 10.59 13.15
CA HIS A 144 11.98 9.38 12.80
C HIS A 144 12.18 9.23 11.29
N LYS A 145 11.13 9.45 10.48
CA LYS A 145 11.21 9.42 9.01
C LYS A 145 12.17 10.48 8.47
N ASN A 146 12.41 11.57 9.19
CA ASN A 146 13.40 12.60 8.90
C ASN A 146 14.70 12.45 9.70
N SER A 147 15.04 11.25 10.18
CA SER A 147 16.26 11.02 10.95
C SER A 147 17.28 10.19 10.18
N PRO A 148 18.59 10.26 10.53
CA PRO A 148 19.59 9.34 10.00
C PRO A 148 19.33 7.87 10.31
N ARG A 149 18.49 7.57 11.31
CA ARG A 149 18.15 6.21 11.76
C ARG A 149 17.08 5.55 10.88
N VAL A 150 16.45 6.29 9.97
CA VAL A 150 15.41 5.73 9.09
C VAL A 150 16.00 4.65 8.17
N THR A 151 15.28 3.54 8.02
CA THR A 151 15.68 2.44 7.15
C THR A 151 14.72 2.29 5.96
N GLY A 152 14.91 1.25 5.15
CA GLY A 152 13.98 0.88 4.08
C GLY A 152 13.85 1.90 2.93
N ASN A 153 12.67 1.95 2.32
CA ASN A 153 12.41 2.77 1.14
C ASN A 153 12.59 4.27 1.41
N ALA A 154 12.16 4.76 2.57
CA ALA A 154 12.28 6.17 2.93
C ALA A 154 13.75 6.66 2.90
N ARG A 155 14.69 5.81 3.33
CA ARG A 155 16.12 6.11 3.30
C ARG A 155 16.68 6.08 1.87
N LEU A 156 16.29 5.07 1.09
CA LEU A 156 16.69 4.94 -0.31
C LEU A 156 16.23 6.16 -1.14
N SER A 157 15.03 6.68 -0.85
CA SER A 157 14.52 7.91 -1.47
C SER A 157 15.38 9.13 -1.14
N MET A 158 15.83 9.29 0.11
CA MET A 158 16.74 10.38 0.50
C MET A 158 18.09 10.27 -0.23
N ASP A 159 18.65 9.05 -0.31
CA ASP A 159 19.91 8.80 -1.02
C ASP A 159 19.79 9.05 -2.53
N ALA A 160 18.61 8.86 -3.11
CA ALA A 160 18.31 9.08 -4.52
C ALA A 160 17.77 10.49 -4.85
N ALA A 161 17.64 11.36 -3.84
CA ALA A 161 17.06 12.69 -4.00
C ALA A 161 18.02 13.71 -4.63
N TRP A 162 17.43 14.71 -5.28
CA TRP A 162 18.15 15.84 -5.85
C TRP A 162 18.36 16.96 -4.82
N TRP A 163 19.32 16.74 -3.93
CA TRP A 163 19.69 17.72 -2.92
C TRP A 163 20.25 19.02 -3.55
N PRO A 164 19.97 20.21 -2.99
CA PRO A 164 20.40 21.49 -3.56
C PRO A 164 21.93 21.66 -3.69
N PHE A 165 22.69 21.00 -2.81
CA PHE A 165 24.15 21.06 -2.81
C PHE A 165 24.79 20.17 -3.89
N LEU A 166 24.01 19.28 -4.52
CA LEU A 166 24.50 18.43 -5.59
C LEU A 166 24.56 19.22 -6.90
N SER A 167 25.76 19.63 -7.29
CA SER A 167 26.01 20.33 -8.55
C SER A 167 25.63 19.53 -9.81
N ARG A 168 25.43 18.20 -9.71
CA ARG A 168 25.05 17.31 -10.81
C ARG A 168 24.11 16.21 -10.34
N ARG A 169 23.25 15.72 -11.25
CA ARG A 169 22.36 14.57 -11.00
C ARG A 169 23.15 13.34 -10.58
N ILE A 170 22.72 12.70 -9.49
CA ILE A 170 23.21 11.39 -9.09
C ILE A 170 22.82 10.39 -10.20
N ARG A 171 23.82 9.72 -10.78
CA ARG A 171 23.55 8.52 -11.58
C ARG A 171 23.21 7.41 -10.60
N LYS A 172 21.96 6.88 -10.67
CA LYS A 172 21.48 5.61 -10.06
C LYS A 172 22.67 4.83 -9.49
N THR A 173 22.82 4.89 -8.18
CA THR A 173 23.97 4.36 -7.45
C THR A 173 23.90 2.85 -7.33
N GLU A 174 22.69 2.29 -7.30
CA GLU A 174 22.51 0.85 -7.44
C GLU A 174 22.39 0.51 -8.93
N PRO A 175 23.29 -0.33 -9.48
CA PRO A 175 23.01 -0.96 -10.76
C PRO A 175 21.68 -1.68 -10.61
N GLU A 176 20.77 -1.45 -11.55
CA GLU A 176 19.51 -2.17 -11.63
C GLU A 176 19.88 -3.64 -11.83
N GLN A 177 19.95 -4.39 -10.72
CA GLN A 177 20.28 -5.80 -10.72
C GLN A 177 19.06 -6.51 -11.29
N TRP A 178 19.07 -6.70 -12.60
CA TRP A 178 17.99 -7.38 -13.34
C TRP A 178 18.18 -8.90 -13.38
N TRP A 179 19.13 -9.41 -12.59
CA TRP A 179 19.55 -10.80 -12.49
C TRP A 179 19.48 -11.28 -11.04
N ASP A 180 19.20 -12.56 -10.84
CA ASP A 180 19.19 -13.17 -9.51
C ASP A 180 20.61 -13.22 -8.91
N LYS A 181 20.72 -13.35 -7.58
CA LYS A 181 22.02 -13.31 -6.87
C LYS A 181 23.01 -14.38 -7.33
N ASP A 182 22.51 -15.47 -7.91
CA ASP A 182 23.30 -16.61 -8.37
C ASP A 182 23.51 -16.61 -9.89
N GLU A 183 23.04 -15.58 -10.59
CA GLU A 183 23.17 -15.45 -12.04
C GLU A 183 24.35 -14.53 -12.42
N ASP A 184 25.13 -14.93 -13.42
CA ASP A 184 26.20 -14.11 -13.96
C ASP A 184 25.61 -13.11 -14.98
N PRO A 185 25.71 -11.78 -14.73
CA PRO A 185 25.16 -10.77 -15.63
C PRO A 185 25.77 -10.82 -17.03
N ASP A 186 27.04 -11.24 -17.15
CA ASP A 186 27.69 -11.33 -18.46
C ASP A 186 27.13 -12.52 -19.24
N GLN A 187 26.83 -13.64 -18.57
CA GLN A 187 26.20 -14.80 -19.17
C GLN A 187 24.76 -14.51 -19.61
N LEU A 188 23.95 -13.85 -18.78
CA LEU A 188 22.60 -13.44 -19.16
C LEU A 188 22.60 -12.45 -20.33
N ARG A 189 23.60 -11.56 -20.37
CA ARG A 189 23.75 -10.61 -21.48
C ARG A 189 24.10 -11.33 -22.79
N LEU A 190 24.97 -12.33 -22.71
CA LEU A 190 25.30 -13.22 -23.84
C LEU A 190 24.07 -14.03 -24.29
N GLU A 191 23.32 -14.60 -23.37
CA GLU A 191 22.08 -15.35 -23.64
C GLU A 191 21.00 -14.46 -24.27
N ALA A 192 20.79 -13.25 -23.75
CA ALA A 192 19.83 -12.28 -24.30
C ALA A 192 20.22 -11.81 -25.72
N LEU A 193 21.52 -11.82 -26.04
CA LEU A 193 22.03 -11.56 -27.38
C LEU A 193 22.00 -12.80 -28.29
N GLY A 194 21.56 -13.96 -27.77
CA GLY A 194 21.54 -15.24 -28.48
C GLY A 194 22.93 -15.80 -28.76
N LEU A 195 23.93 -15.38 -27.99
CA LEU A 195 25.32 -15.82 -28.07
C LEU A 195 25.58 -16.79 -26.91
N THR A 196 25.29 -18.08 -27.10
CA THR A 196 25.81 -19.11 -26.19
C THR A 196 27.32 -19.27 -26.42
N GLU A 197 28.08 -19.61 -25.38
CA GLU A 197 29.56 -19.76 -25.47
C GLU A 197 30.05 -20.77 -26.53
N SER A 198 29.15 -21.59 -27.09
CA SER A 198 29.47 -22.60 -28.10
C SER A 198 29.18 -22.19 -29.54
N ASP A 199 28.48 -21.08 -29.78
CA ASP A 199 27.94 -20.77 -31.10
C ASP A 199 28.68 -19.57 -31.69
N ASP A 200 29.58 -19.84 -32.64
CA ASP A 200 30.03 -18.84 -33.61
C ASP A 200 28.79 -18.08 -34.12
N PRO A 201 28.83 -16.74 -34.20
CA PRO A 201 27.64 -15.94 -34.50
C PRO A 201 26.99 -16.44 -35.80
N PRO A 202 25.68 -16.76 -35.80
CA PRO A 202 25.03 -17.36 -36.94
C PRO A 202 25.18 -16.47 -38.18
N GLU A 203 25.54 -17.09 -39.30
CA GLU A 203 25.98 -16.42 -40.53
C GLU A 203 24.98 -15.46 -41.24
N PRO A 204 23.68 -15.28 -40.90
CA PRO A 204 22.91 -14.23 -41.56
C PRO A 204 23.08 -12.82 -40.97
N LEU A 205 23.61 -12.65 -39.74
CA LEU A 205 23.76 -11.30 -39.17
C LEU A 205 24.94 -10.51 -39.77
N ARG A 206 25.96 -11.19 -40.30
CA ARG A 206 27.07 -10.55 -41.05
C ARG A 206 26.59 -9.80 -42.30
N ALA A 207 25.46 -10.21 -42.90
CA ALA A 207 24.94 -9.55 -44.09
C ALA A 207 24.23 -8.21 -43.77
N PHE A 208 23.71 -8.03 -42.54
CA PHE A 208 22.98 -6.83 -42.14
C PHE A 208 23.87 -5.78 -41.47
N TYR A 209 25.00 -6.19 -40.88
CA TYR A 209 26.08 -5.25 -40.61
C TYR A 209 26.79 -4.98 -41.93
N LYS A 210 26.34 -3.95 -42.65
CA LYS A 210 27.11 -3.39 -43.76
C LYS A 210 28.51 -3.15 -43.20
N ASP A 211 29.49 -3.90 -43.68
CA ASP A 211 30.88 -3.71 -43.28
C ASP A 211 31.25 -2.30 -43.73
N ILE A 212 31.12 -1.33 -42.82
CA ILE A 212 31.38 0.10 -43.07
C ILE A 212 32.89 0.32 -43.30
N THR A 213 33.65 -0.76 -43.20
CA THR A 213 35.07 -0.80 -43.41
C THR A 213 35.31 -0.75 -44.91
N GLN A 214 35.45 0.46 -45.44
CA GLN A 214 35.91 0.63 -46.80
C GLN A 214 37.32 0.00 -46.89
N TYR A 215 37.58 -0.81 -47.91
CA TYR A 215 38.92 -1.34 -48.16
C TYR A 215 39.57 -0.50 -49.25
N ARG A 216 40.85 -0.14 -49.08
CA ARG A 216 41.65 0.46 -50.16
C ARG A 216 41.86 -0.57 -51.26
N PRO A 217 42.16 -0.15 -52.52
CA PRO A 217 42.41 -1.06 -53.64
C PRO A 217 43.52 -2.10 -53.41
N ASN A 218 44.39 -1.87 -52.42
CA ASN A 218 45.47 -2.79 -52.01
C ASN A 218 45.04 -3.80 -50.91
N GLY A 219 43.75 -3.89 -50.58
CA GLY A 219 43.22 -4.80 -49.55
C GLY A 219 43.39 -4.31 -48.11
N SER A 220 43.97 -3.13 -47.88
CA SER A 220 44.09 -2.57 -46.52
C SER A 220 42.79 -1.92 -46.06
N LYS A 221 42.36 -2.24 -44.84
CA LYS A 221 41.14 -1.71 -44.21
C LYS A 221 41.27 -0.21 -43.95
N ILE A 222 40.41 0.62 -44.54
CA ILE A 222 40.26 2.04 -44.19
C ILE A 222 39.52 2.07 -42.86
N VAL A 223 40.28 2.03 -41.78
CA VAL A 223 39.79 2.48 -40.48
C VAL A 223 39.81 4.00 -40.58
N GLU A 224 38.66 4.62 -40.87
CA GLU A 224 38.53 6.05 -40.61
C GLU A 224 38.92 6.25 -39.14
N PRO A 225 39.90 7.11 -38.82
CA PRO A 225 40.27 7.37 -37.45
C PRO A 225 39.02 7.90 -36.78
N THR A 226 38.33 7.04 -36.05
CA THR A 226 37.17 7.43 -35.27
C THR A 226 37.67 8.58 -34.42
N PRO A 227 37.11 9.79 -34.53
CA PRO A 227 37.59 10.92 -33.75
C PRO A 227 37.67 10.41 -32.32
N PRO A 228 38.85 10.49 -31.66
CA PRO A 228 39.00 9.89 -30.34
C PRO A 228 37.89 10.49 -29.51
N LYS A 229 36.86 9.69 -29.20
CA LYS A 229 35.77 10.12 -28.33
C LYS A 229 36.52 10.63 -27.14
N THR A 230 36.53 11.95 -26.94
CA THR A 230 37.29 12.55 -25.85
C THR A 230 36.66 11.92 -24.63
N ILE A 231 37.35 10.93 -24.06
CA ILE A 231 36.91 10.23 -22.87
C ILE A 231 37.07 11.30 -21.81
N MET A 232 36.04 12.14 -21.68
CA MET A 232 35.98 13.09 -20.59
C MET A 232 36.17 12.23 -19.35
N PRO A 233 37.20 12.52 -18.53
CA PRO A 233 37.47 11.72 -17.35
C PRO A 233 36.14 11.60 -16.59
N GLN A 234 35.69 10.37 -16.36
CA GLN A 234 34.45 10.17 -15.64
C GLN A 234 34.67 10.81 -14.27
N ALA A 235 33.99 11.93 -14.01
CA ALA A 235 34.07 12.61 -12.73
C ALA A 235 33.74 11.57 -11.66
N LYS A 236 34.56 11.52 -10.60
CA LYS A 236 34.39 10.56 -9.51
C LYS A 236 32.93 10.55 -9.08
N THR A 237 32.26 9.42 -9.24
CA THR A 237 30.93 9.19 -8.69
C THR A 237 31.04 9.28 -7.18
N ARG A 238 30.34 10.24 -6.57
CA ARG A 238 30.28 10.36 -5.12
C ARG A 238 29.75 9.07 -4.51
N THR A 239 30.36 8.64 -3.41
CA THR A 239 29.88 7.48 -2.67
C THR A 239 28.61 7.83 -1.89
N ILE A 240 27.76 6.84 -1.58
CA ILE A 240 26.53 7.07 -0.79
C ILE A 240 26.88 7.65 0.59
N GLY A 241 28.00 7.23 1.19
CA GLY A 241 28.48 7.75 2.46
C GLY A 241 28.80 9.26 2.42
N GLU A 242 29.40 9.74 1.32
CA GLU A 242 29.65 11.18 1.13
C GLU A 242 28.33 11.97 1.04
N ILE A 243 27.37 11.47 0.26
CA ILE A 243 26.05 12.11 0.09
C ILE A 243 25.34 12.20 1.45
N ARG A 244 25.31 11.10 2.20
CA ARG A 244 24.72 11.04 3.56
C ARG A 244 25.37 12.03 4.52
N SER A 245 26.70 12.12 4.51
CA SER A 245 27.43 13.04 5.38
C SER A 245 27.10 14.52 5.11
N GLU A 246 26.65 14.85 3.88
CA GLU A 246 26.25 16.21 3.52
C GLU A 246 24.79 16.53 3.88
N TYR A 247 23.83 15.60 3.67
CA TYR A 247 22.42 15.89 3.97
C TYR A 247 21.98 15.59 5.39
N GLU A 248 22.60 14.64 6.10
CA GLU A 248 22.16 14.26 7.45
C GLU A 248 22.10 15.45 8.43
N PRO A 249 23.09 16.36 8.47
CA PRO A 249 22.99 17.56 9.31
C PRO A 249 21.85 18.51 8.91
N MET A 250 21.43 18.47 7.64
CA MET A 250 20.32 19.30 7.15
C MET A 250 18.97 18.78 7.62
N LEU A 251 18.85 17.47 7.86
CA LEU A 251 17.59 16.86 8.31
C LEU A 251 17.11 17.41 9.66
N GLU A 252 18.02 17.85 10.53
CA GLU A 252 17.65 18.47 11.82
C GLU A 252 17.07 19.88 11.65
N GLN A 253 17.54 20.61 10.64
CA GLN A 253 17.09 21.97 10.35
C GLN A 253 15.79 21.94 9.54
N GLU A 254 15.70 20.97 8.63
CA GLU A 254 14.83 21.05 7.47
C GLU A 254 14.38 19.62 7.09
N PRO A 255 13.09 19.28 7.29
CA PRO A 255 12.63 17.92 7.04
C PRO A 255 12.62 17.61 5.55
N PHE A 256 13.08 16.41 5.19
CA PHE A 256 13.00 15.90 3.84
C PHE A 256 11.58 15.44 3.49
N TRP A 257 10.95 14.66 4.36
CA TRP A 257 9.54 14.26 4.23
C TRP A 257 8.65 15.27 4.93
N ARG A 258 7.80 15.94 4.15
CA ARG A 258 6.86 16.94 4.65
C ARG A 258 5.43 16.43 4.52
N PRO A 259 4.54 16.70 5.48
CA PRO A 259 3.15 16.34 5.34
C PRO A 259 2.48 17.24 4.32
N LEU A 260 1.84 16.61 3.33
CA LEU A 260 0.99 17.27 2.36
C LEU A 260 -0.44 17.39 2.93
N VAL A 261 -0.98 16.28 3.42
CA VAL A 261 -2.29 16.21 4.09
C VAL A 261 -2.28 15.13 5.17
N CYS A 262 -2.92 15.40 6.30
CA CYS A 262 -3.16 14.46 7.38
C CYS A 262 -4.65 14.46 7.74
N VAL A 263 -5.25 13.28 7.91
CA VAL A 263 -6.65 13.10 8.29
C VAL A 263 -6.71 12.21 9.52
N THR A 264 -7.12 12.78 10.65
CA THR A 264 -7.29 12.05 11.91
C THR A 264 -8.72 11.53 12.01
N LEU A 265 -8.85 10.22 12.18
CA LEU A 265 -10.10 9.48 12.30
C LEU A 265 -10.16 8.78 13.66
N ALA A 266 -11.37 8.59 14.17
CA ALA A 266 -11.58 8.05 15.52
C ALA A 266 -11.11 6.59 15.69
N THR A 267 -11.00 5.82 14.61
CA THR A 267 -10.69 4.38 14.67
C THR A 267 -9.75 3.93 13.55
N ARG A 268 -8.97 2.88 13.83
CA ARG A 268 -8.07 2.24 12.87
C ARG A 268 -8.78 1.65 11.63
N PRO A 269 -9.95 0.99 11.74
CA PRO A 269 -10.66 0.50 10.55
C PRO A 269 -11.06 1.60 9.57
N LEU A 270 -11.48 2.77 10.06
CA LEU A 270 -11.75 3.94 9.22
C LEU A 270 -10.48 4.42 8.52
N ALA A 271 -9.39 4.60 9.28
CA ALA A 271 -8.12 5.07 8.75
C ALA A 271 -7.51 4.12 7.71
N ASN A 272 -7.50 2.81 8.00
CA ASN A 272 -7.04 1.78 7.06
C ASN A 272 -7.89 1.75 5.79
N THR A 273 -9.21 1.96 5.91
CA THR A 273 -10.09 2.05 4.74
C THR A 273 -9.76 3.28 3.89
N LEU A 274 -9.58 4.45 4.52
CA LEU A 274 -9.22 5.69 3.84
C LEU A 274 -7.90 5.54 3.08
N VAL A 275 -6.84 5.04 3.73
CA VAL A 275 -5.54 4.79 3.07
C VAL A 275 -5.66 3.84 1.90
N ARG A 276 -6.41 2.74 2.06
CA ARG A 276 -6.59 1.79 0.97
C ARG A 276 -7.26 2.43 -0.24
N LEU A 277 -8.33 3.18 -0.02
CA LEU A 277 -9.13 3.79 -1.09
C LEU A 277 -8.49 5.04 -1.70
N CYS A 278 -7.56 5.69 -1.00
CA CYS A 278 -6.90 6.91 -1.47
C CYS A 278 -5.64 6.65 -2.31
N ARG A 279 -5.18 5.40 -2.47
CA ARG A 279 -4.02 5.04 -3.32
C ARG A 279 -4.32 5.10 -4.81
N SER A 280 -5.60 5.11 -5.19
CA SER A 280 -6.04 5.10 -6.58
C SER A 280 -7.33 5.91 -6.75
N LEU A 281 -7.72 6.11 -8.01
CA LEU A 281 -9.03 6.67 -8.36
C LEU A 281 -10.17 5.72 -7.93
N PRO A 282 -11.43 6.19 -7.85
CA PRO A 282 -12.58 5.39 -7.37
C PRO A 282 -12.73 3.99 -7.97
N ARG A 283 -12.28 3.79 -9.21
CA ARG A 283 -12.34 2.51 -9.95
C ARG A 283 -11.07 1.67 -9.91
N GLY A 284 -10.10 2.02 -9.06
CA GLY A 284 -8.83 1.31 -8.92
C GLY A 284 -7.75 1.72 -9.92
N LEU A 285 -8.00 2.70 -10.80
CA LEU A 285 -6.98 3.20 -11.72
C LEU A 285 -5.92 3.99 -10.94
N ALA A 286 -4.67 3.55 -11.02
CA ALA A 286 -3.56 4.25 -10.37
C ALA A 286 -3.43 5.69 -10.88
N PHE A 287 -3.06 6.64 -10.00
CA PHE A 287 -2.99 8.06 -10.36
C PHE A 287 -2.07 8.33 -11.55
N TYR A 288 -0.88 7.77 -11.55
CA TYR A 288 0.07 7.96 -12.66
C TYR A 288 -0.49 7.43 -13.99
N ALA A 289 -1.30 6.36 -13.95
CA ALA A 289 -1.92 5.76 -15.11
C ALA A 289 -3.10 6.59 -15.66
N SER A 290 -3.66 7.49 -14.84
CA SER A 290 -4.73 8.40 -15.24
C SER A 290 -4.24 9.69 -15.92
N ILE A 291 -2.96 10.05 -15.75
CA ILE A 291 -2.36 11.23 -16.38
C ILE A 291 -2.01 10.92 -17.83
N ASP A 292 -2.17 11.87 -18.75
CA ASP A 292 -1.80 11.67 -20.15
C ASP A 292 -0.30 11.33 -20.31
N THR A 293 0.03 10.49 -21.28
CA THR A 293 1.42 10.06 -21.52
C THR A 293 2.39 11.19 -21.88
N HIS A 294 1.92 12.28 -22.49
CA HIS A 294 2.73 13.46 -22.79
C HIS A 294 3.04 14.24 -21.50
N ASP A 295 2.03 14.41 -20.64
CA ASP A 295 2.20 15.05 -19.34
C ASP A 295 3.14 14.27 -18.42
N ARG A 296 3.10 12.92 -18.46
CA ARG A 296 4.00 12.08 -17.66
C ARG A 296 5.48 12.31 -17.94
N LYS A 297 5.84 12.86 -19.10
CA LYS A 297 7.23 13.16 -19.48
C LYS A 297 7.68 14.55 -19.04
N THR A 298 6.74 15.43 -18.72
CA THR A 298 7.02 16.82 -18.35
C THR A 298 7.30 16.93 -16.86
N VAL A 299 8.53 17.32 -16.51
CA VAL A 299 8.99 17.48 -15.12
C VAL A 299 8.13 18.47 -14.33
N VAL A 300 7.59 19.50 -15.00
CA VAL A 300 6.82 20.57 -14.35
C VAL A 300 5.38 20.15 -14.07
N SER A 301 4.66 19.59 -15.06
CA SER A 301 3.23 19.31 -14.92
C SER A 301 2.91 17.99 -14.21
N PHE A 302 3.78 16.97 -14.36
CA PHE A 302 3.54 15.66 -13.77
C PHE A 302 3.41 15.67 -12.23
N PRO A 303 4.34 16.27 -11.45
CA PRO A 303 4.26 16.24 -9.99
C PRO A 303 3.04 16.99 -9.46
N ASP A 304 2.72 18.16 -10.03
CA ASP A 304 1.55 18.94 -9.63
C ASP A 304 0.24 18.19 -9.87
N ARG A 305 0.09 17.53 -11.03
CA ARG A 305 -1.08 16.70 -11.32
C ARG A 305 -1.18 15.51 -10.37
N MET A 306 -0.07 14.84 -10.08
CA MET A 306 -0.04 13.73 -9.11
C MET A 306 -0.46 14.19 -7.71
N ARG A 307 0.06 15.34 -7.25
CA ARG A 307 -0.29 15.96 -5.97
C ARG A 307 -1.77 16.29 -5.90
N LEU A 308 -2.31 16.98 -6.92
CA LEU A 308 -3.72 17.36 -7.00
C LEU A 308 -4.66 16.14 -7.03
N LEU A 309 -4.31 15.08 -7.77
CA LEU A 309 -5.11 13.84 -7.79
C LEU A 309 -5.17 13.20 -6.40
N ARG A 310 -4.07 13.19 -5.65
CA ARG A 310 -4.02 12.66 -4.28
C ARG A 310 -4.81 13.51 -3.30
N LEU A 311 -4.61 14.83 -3.33
CA LEU A 311 -5.33 15.78 -2.47
C LEU A 311 -6.84 15.70 -2.70
N ARG A 312 -7.26 15.77 -3.97
CA ARG A 312 -8.67 15.65 -4.35
C ARG A 312 -9.25 14.32 -3.89
N ARG A 313 -8.56 13.20 -4.12
CA ARG A 313 -9.05 11.88 -3.71
C ARG A 313 -9.17 11.75 -2.19
N MET A 314 -8.20 12.28 -1.44
CA MET A 314 -8.23 12.30 0.02
C MET A 314 -9.42 13.13 0.52
N ARG A 315 -9.65 14.30 -0.08
CA ARG A 315 -10.78 15.19 0.24
C ARG A 315 -12.13 14.55 -0.02
N GLU A 316 -12.36 14.04 -1.22
CA GLU A 316 -13.60 13.35 -1.61
C GLU A 316 -13.94 12.21 -0.64
N LEU A 317 -12.96 11.35 -0.32
CA LEU A 317 -13.16 10.25 0.61
C LEU A 317 -13.41 10.70 2.05
N THR A 318 -12.72 11.74 2.50
CA THR A 318 -12.88 12.26 3.87
C THR A 318 -14.27 12.84 4.08
N ILE A 319 -14.77 13.60 3.09
CA ILE A 319 -16.12 14.17 3.13
C ILE A 319 -17.19 13.07 3.07
N GLU A 320 -17.00 12.03 2.24
CA GLU A 320 -17.91 10.89 2.21
C GLU A 320 -17.90 10.13 3.55
N ILE A 321 -16.73 9.95 4.18
CA ILE A 321 -16.64 9.37 5.53
C ILE A 321 -17.40 10.23 6.53
N ALA A 322 -17.20 11.56 6.53
CA ALA A 322 -17.90 12.48 7.42
C ALA A 322 -19.43 12.37 7.24
N ARG A 323 -19.91 12.36 6.00
CA ARG A 323 -21.35 12.17 5.67
C ARG A 323 -21.88 10.85 6.22
N ARG A 324 -21.14 9.76 6.08
CA ARG A 324 -21.57 8.46 6.62
C ARG A 324 -21.58 8.44 8.15
N LEU A 325 -20.67 9.16 8.80
CA LEU A 325 -20.66 9.31 10.27
C LEU A 325 -21.85 10.15 10.77
N GLU A 326 -22.25 11.17 10.03
CA GLU A 326 -23.51 11.92 10.24
C GLU A 326 -24.77 11.05 10.04
N GLY A 327 -24.65 9.91 9.35
CA GLY A 327 -25.75 8.97 9.11
C GLY A 327 -26.39 9.07 7.73
N TYR A 328 -25.84 9.87 6.82
CA TYR A 328 -26.27 9.86 5.42
C TYR A 328 -26.17 8.44 4.85
N TYR A 329 -27.14 8.08 4.00
CA TYR A 329 -27.25 6.74 3.39
C TYR A 329 -27.30 5.57 4.39
N GLY A 330 -27.75 5.81 5.63
CA GLY A 330 -27.77 4.82 6.71
C GLY A 330 -26.43 4.66 7.46
N GLY A 331 -25.43 5.46 7.08
CA GLY A 331 -24.08 5.47 7.66
C GLY A 331 -23.30 4.17 7.46
N PHE A 332 -22.31 3.93 8.33
CA PHE A 332 -21.52 2.69 8.31
C PHE A 332 -22.20 1.59 9.11
N ILE A 333 -22.65 0.54 8.44
CA ILE A 333 -23.19 -0.66 9.09
C ILE A 333 -22.03 -1.44 9.72
N GLY A 334 -22.19 -1.84 10.98
CA GLY A 334 -21.20 -2.63 11.71
C GLY A 334 -20.02 -1.84 12.29
N ILE A 335 -19.95 -0.52 12.08
CA ILE A 335 -18.88 0.31 12.64
C ILE A 335 -18.91 0.31 14.18
N ARG A 336 -17.73 0.26 14.79
CA ARG A 336 -17.53 0.24 16.24
C ARG A 336 -16.62 1.40 16.65
N PHE A 337 -16.79 1.88 17.88
CA PHE A 337 -15.93 2.91 18.50
C PHE A 337 -15.30 2.44 19.82
N ASN A 338 -15.58 1.20 20.23
CA ASN A 338 -15.01 0.55 21.41
C ASN A 338 -15.05 -0.97 21.16
N LYS A 339 -14.14 -1.72 21.80
CA LYS A 339 -14.11 -3.19 21.77
C LYS A 339 -15.37 -3.87 22.29
N ASP A 340 -16.12 -3.20 23.16
CA ASP A 340 -17.36 -3.70 23.75
C ASP A 340 -18.60 -3.35 22.91
N ASP A 341 -18.43 -2.49 21.91
CA ASP A 341 -19.49 -2.13 20.97
C ASP A 341 -19.77 -3.32 20.04
N LYS A 342 -21.05 -3.68 19.90
CA LYS A 342 -21.45 -4.73 18.95
C LYS A 342 -21.38 -4.24 17.52
N GLY A 343 -21.41 -2.93 17.33
CA GLY A 343 -21.38 -2.26 16.03
C GLY A 343 -22.76 -1.74 15.62
N ARG A 344 -22.75 -0.63 14.86
CA ARG A 344 -23.98 0.03 14.40
C ARG A 344 -24.88 -0.92 13.59
N ALA A 345 -26.19 -0.80 13.79
CA ALA A 345 -27.26 -1.60 13.18
C ALA A 345 -27.34 -3.07 13.61
N ILE A 346 -26.35 -3.61 14.33
CA ILE A 346 -26.41 -4.98 14.85
C ILE A 346 -27.44 -5.03 15.98
N ARG A 347 -28.50 -5.82 15.78
CA ARG A 347 -29.68 -5.88 16.67
C ARG A 347 -30.43 -4.55 16.82
N GLY A 348 -30.34 -3.66 15.83
CA GLY A 348 -31.01 -2.36 15.84
C GLY A 348 -30.31 -1.28 16.66
N GLU A 349 -29.13 -1.54 17.22
CA GLU A 349 -28.38 -0.54 17.99
C GLU A 349 -27.95 0.62 17.08
N ARG A 350 -28.27 1.87 17.47
CA ARG A 350 -27.81 3.12 16.83
C ARG A 350 -28.13 3.28 15.34
N LEU A 351 -29.21 2.66 14.86
CA LEU A 351 -29.68 2.87 13.49
C LEU A 351 -30.42 4.21 13.34
N GLU A 352 -31.25 4.54 14.33
CA GLU A 352 -32.20 5.67 14.28
C GLU A 352 -31.56 7.03 14.59
N GLN A 353 -30.47 7.05 15.35
CA GLN A 353 -29.82 8.28 15.82
C GLN A 353 -28.45 8.46 15.14
N PRO A 354 -28.06 9.69 14.81
CA PRO A 354 -26.70 9.98 14.38
C PRO A 354 -25.71 9.60 15.49
N LEU A 355 -24.46 9.35 15.11
CA LEU A 355 -23.42 9.10 16.10
C LEU A 355 -23.22 10.35 16.97
N PRO A 356 -22.86 10.21 18.26
CA PRO A 356 -22.49 11.35 19.10
C PRO A 356 -21.37 12.17 18.46
N ASP A 357 -21.45 13.50 18.58
CA ASP A 357 -20.47 14.49 18.08
C ASP A 357 -19.00 14.06 18.24
N PRO A 358 -18.50 13.65 19.43
CA PRO A 358 -17.09 13.33 19.60
C PRO A 358 -16.61 12.14 18.75
N LEU A 359 -17.52 11.26 18.32
CA LEU A 359 -17.21 10.12 17.46
C LEU A 359 -17.28 10.46 15.97
N ARG A 360 -17.79 11.64 15.63
CA ARG A 360 -17.94 12.15 14.25
C ARG A 360 -16.85 13.13 13.85
N VAL A 361 -16.16 13.74 14.83
CA VAL A 361 -15.11 14.72 14.55
C VAL A 361 -14.00 14.10 13.72
N ILE A 362 -13.82 14.64 12.52
CA ILE A 362 -12.65 14.40 11.68
C ILE A 362 -11.77 15.64 11.75
N GLN A 363 -10.49 15.45 12.01
CA GLN A 363 -9.52 16.55 12.01
C GLN A 363 -8.63 16.44 10.77
N VAL A 364 -8.58 17.50 9.96
CA VAL A 364 -7.74 17.59 8.77
C VAL A 364 -6.61 18.57 9.01
N GLY A 365 -5.40 18.15 8.69
CA GLY A 365 -4.20 18.99 8.67
C GLY A 365 -3.69 19.15 7.24
N LEU A 366 -3.46 20.37 6.78
CA LEU A 366 -2.91 20.67 5.44
C LEU A 366 -1.51 21.28 5.56
N GLY A 367 -0.55 20.80 4.77
CA GLY A 367 0.81 21.33 4.77
C GLY A 367 0.85 22.81 4.37
N GLY A 368 1.37 23.67 5.25
CA GLY A 368 1.46 25.12 5.05
C GLY A 368 2.36 25.53 3.88
N TRP A 369 3.22 24.65 3.43
CA TRP A 369 4.13 24.87 2.31
C TRP A 369 3.46 24.76 0.93
N TYR A 370 2.22 24.25 0.82
CA TYR A 370 1.51 24.09 -0.46
C TYR A 370 0.16 24.80 -0.49
N GLU A 371 0.07 25.92 -1.24
CA GLU A 371 -1.15 26.66 -1.59
C GLU A 371 -2.29 26.62 -0.55
N ILE A 372 -1.94 26.78 0.73
CA ILE A 372 -2.79 26.34 1.83
C ILE A 372 -4.15 27.05 1.87
N GLU A 373 -4.19 28.34 1.55
CA GLU A 373 -5.41 29.14 1.58
C GLU A 373 -6.47 28.58 0.61
N LYS A 374 -6.06 28.26 -0.62
CA LYS A 374 -6.97 27.73 -1.64
C LYS A 374 -7.49 26.34 -1.27
N GLU A 375 -6.60 25.47 -0.81
CA GLU A 375 -7.02 24.13 -0.40
C GLU A 375 -7.93 24.19 0.84
N MET A 376 -7.61 25.00 1.86
CA MET A 376 -8.48 25.18 3.01
C MET A 376 -9.88 25.68 2.62
N GLU A 377 -9.96 26.63 1.68
CA GLU A 377 -11.23 27.11 1.15
C GLU A 377 -12.01 26.00 0.44
N LEU A 378 -11.36 25.22 -0.44
CA LEU A 378 -12.00 24.09 -1.12
C LEU A 378 -12.52 23.03 -0.14
N TRP A 379 -11.74 22.66 0.87
CA TRP A 379 -12.16 21.74 1.92
C TRP A 379 -13.38 22.25 2.69
N ARG A 380 -13.39 23.53 3.06
CA ARG A 380 -14.52 24.16 3.76
C ARG A 380 -15.78 24.21 2.90
N LEU A 381 -15.65 24.61 1.63
CA LEU A 381 -16.77 24.68 0.69
C LEU A 381 -17.38 23.30 0.46
N GLU A 382 -16.56 22.29 0.16
CA GLU A 382 -17.05 20.93 -0.08
C GLU A 382 -17.60 20.27 1.21
N ALA A 383 -17.07 20.60 2.39
CA ALA A 383 -17.62 20.15 3.67
C ALA A 383 -18.98 20.81 3.97
N MET A 384 -19.11 22.10 3.69
CA MET A 384 -20.37 22.85 3.83
C MET A 384 -21.45 22.31 2.87
N ASP A 385 -21.12 22.11 1.59
CA ASP A 385 -21.99 21.43 0.61
C ASP A 385 -22.27 19.97 1.04
N GLY A 386 -21.31 19.40 1.76
CA GLY A 386 -21.37 18.13 2.44
C GLY A 386 -22.46 18.04 3.51
N GLY A 387 -22.79 19.17 4.14
CA GLY A 387 -23.56 19.22 5.40
C GLY A 387 -22.78 18.64 6.58
N VAL A 388 -21.44 18.66 6.55
CA VAL A 388 -20.57 18.04 7.54
C VAL A 388 -19.63 19.06 8.17
N ASP A 389 -19.33 18.87 9.46
CA ASP A 389 -18.34 19.67 10.17
C ASP A 389 -16.98 18.93 10.23
N ILE A 390 -15.90 19.60 9.82
CA ILE A 390 -14.55 19.05 9.77
C ILE A 390 -13.58 20.10 10.35
N ASP A 391 -12.78 19.70 11.34
CA ASP A 391 -11.76 20.58 11.95
C ASP A 391 -10.53 20.66 11.05
N ILE A 392 -10.47 21.68 10.22
CA ILE A 392 -9.38 21.90 9.24
C ILE A 392 -8.36 22.90 9.82
N LYS A 393 -7.10 22.47 9.93
CA LYS A 393 -5.97 23.28 10.42
C LYS A 393 -4.77 23.21 9.48
N ALA A 394 -3.94 24.24 9.54
CA ALA A 394 -2.64 24.25 8.88
C ALA A 394 -1.63 23.36 9.64
N LEU A 395 -0.65 22.81 8.92
CA LEU A 395 0.48 22.06 9.45
C LEU A 395 1.78 22.77 9.07
N ASP A 396 2.76 22.78 9.97
CA ASP A 396 4.13 23.11 9.58
C ASP A 396 4.82 21.97 8.80
N ASP A 397 6.05 22.20 8.37
CA ASP A 397 6.86 21.21 7.65
C ASP A 397 7.17 19.97 8.50
N TRP A 398 7.03 20.06 9.83
CA TRP A 398 7.23 19.00 10.81
C TRP A 398 5.93 18.31 11.24
N GLY A 399 4.80 18.64 10.60
CA GLY A 399 3.49 18.05 10.86
C GLY A 399 2.81 18.48 12.16
N ARG A 400 3.27 19.56 12.77
CA ARG A 400 2.63 20.20 13.93
C ARG A 400 1.48 21.07 13.45
N ARG A 401 0.35 21.02 14.14
CA ARG A 401 -0.82 21.86 13.83
C ARG A 401 -0.55 23.29 14.26
N LEU A 402 -0.81 24.19 13.34
CA LEU A 402 -0.76 25.63 13.54
C LEU A 402 -2.14 26.17 13.93
N ASP A 403 -2.15 27.23 14.72
CA ASP A 403 -3.34 28.03 14.98
C ASP A 403 -3.64 29.01 13.83
N GLU A 404 -4.69 29.82 13.99
CA GLU A 404 -5.08 30.83 13.00
C GLU A 404 -4.01 31.92 12.80
N SER A 405 -3.10 32.09 13.76
CA SER A 405 -1.99 33.04 13.67
C SER A 405 -0.73 32.44 13.03
N GLY A 406 -0.76 31.15 12.67
CA GLY A 406 0.39 30.41 12.14
C GLY A 406 1.38 29.96 13.22
N MET A 407 1.02 30.04 14.49
CA MET A 407 1.84 29.59 15.62
C MET A 407 1.51 28.13 15.97
N VAL A 408 2.52 27.38 16.41
CA VAL A 408 2.35 25.98 16.80
C VAL A 408 1.46 25.89 18.04
N LEU A 409 0.41 25.06 17.97
CA LEU A 409 -0.47 24.81 19.12
C LEU A 409 0.31 24.15 20.27
N SER A 410 0.07 24.61 21.50
CA SER A 410 0.71 24.10 22.71
C SER A 410 0.49 22.60 22.92
N GLY A 411 1.50 21.90 23.46
CA GLY A 411 1.39 20.47 23.80
C GLY A 411 1.76 19.51 22.66
N GLN A 412 2.33 20.02 21.58
CA GLN A 412 2.86 19.23 20.45
C GLN A 412 4.38 19.08 20.48
N ASP A 413 4.99 19.36 21.62
CA ASP A 413 6.43 19.21 21.78
C ASP A 413 6.79 17.73 21.80
N VAL A 414 7.59 17.32 20.81
CA VAL A 414 8.13 15.97 20.73
C VAL A 414 9.26 15.87 21.74
N GLY A 415 8.96 15.36 22.94
CA GLY A 415 10.01 14.97 23.87
C GLY A 415 10.95 13.96 23.21
N ASP A 416 12.24 14.00 23.57
CA ASP A 416 13.25 13.03 23.11
C ASP A 416 13.08 11.63 23.70
N ALA A 417 11.88 11.29 24.17
CA ALA A 417 11.57 9.95 24.63
C ALA A 417 11.87 8.96 23.50
N GLU A 418 12.87 8.11 23.73
CA GLU A 418 13.20 7.03 22.81
C GLU A 418 11.97 6.14 22.64
N LEU A 419 11.57 5.97 21.40
CA LEU A 419 10.50 5.07 21.03
C LEU A 419 11.05 3.64 21.08
N ASP A 420 10.70 2.89 22.11
CA ASP A 420 10.98 1.44 22.20
C ASP A 420 10.26 0.65 21.09
N ASP A 421 9.24 1.24 20.45
CA ASP A 421 8.43 0.64 19.39
C ASP A 421 9.06 0.77 17.98
N GLN A 422 10.38 0.65 17.86
CA GLN A 422 11.08 0.80 16.59
C GLN A 422 10.60 -0.24 15.54
N GLU A 423 10.24 -1.45 15.99
CA GLU A 423 9.64 -2.50 15.13
C GLU A 423 8.25 -2.14 14.58
N ALA A 424 7.51 -1.24 15.24
CA ALA A 424 6.17 -0.87 14.81
C ALA A 424 6.17 0.03 13.56
N PHE A 425 7.23 0.81 13.34
CA PHE A 425 7.32 1.74 12.22
C PHE A 425 7.80 1.09 10.92
N ASP A 426 8.61 0.05 11.02
CA ASP A 426 9.17 -0.65 9.86
C ASP A 426 8.19 -1.71 9.31
N GLN A 427 7.26 -2.24 10.13
CA GLN A 427 6.25 -3.19 9.67
C GLN A 427 5.18 -2.56 8.77
N GLU A 428 4.94 -1.25 8.88
CA GLU A 428 3.86 -0.55 8.16
C GLU A 428 4.04 -0.53 6.64
N ASP A 429 5.27 -0.65 6.14
CA ASP A 429 5.54 -0.71 4.70
C ASP A 429 5.12 -2.08 4.08
N THR A 430 4.72 -3.07 4.90
CA THR A 430 4.46 -4.46 4.45
C THR A 430 2.98 -4.81 4.25
N TYR A 431 2.04 -3.87 4.46
CA TYR A 431 0.59 -4.15 4.30
C TYR A 431 0.14 -4.40 2.84
N GLU A 432 1.05 -4.41 1.87
CA GLU A 432 0.69 -4.55 0.45
C GLU A 432 0.35 -6.01 0.05
N ASP A 433 0.71 -7.01 0.85
CA ASP A 433 0.59 -8.44 0.46
C ASP A 433 -0.45 -9.27 1.25
N GLU A 434 -1.16 -8.69 2.23
CA GLU A 434 -2.13 -9.48 3.01
C GLU A 434 -3.33 -9.97 2.17
N ASP A 435 -3.76 -9.20 1.15
CA ASP A 435 -4.91 -9.54 0.31
C ASP A 435 -4.61 -10.74 -0.63
N ALA A 436 -3.34 -11.05 -0.92
CA ALA A 436 -2.96 -12.19 -1.76
C ALA A 436 -3.06 -13.54 -1.02
N LEU A 437 -3.00 -13.53 0.32
CA LEU A 437 -3.14 -14.72 1.15
C LEU A 437 -4.63 -15.11 1.39
N ASP A 438 -5.57 -14.24 1.04
CA ASP A 438 -7.00 -14.39 1.34
C ASP A 438 -7.72 -15.47 0.49
N GLU A 439 -7.20 -15.87 -0.67
CA GLU A 439 -7.81 -16.95 -1.48
C GLU A 439 -7.52 -18.35 -0.90
N ALA A 440 -6.38 -18.55 -0.24
CA ALA A 440 -5.97 -19.86 0.25
C ALA A 440 -6.78 -20.35 1.48
N ASP A 441 -7.20 -19.43 2.36
CA ASP A 441 -7.87 -19.79 3.62
C ASP A 441 -9.38 -20.07 3.44
N ALA A 442 -10.04 -19.46 2.44
CA ALA A 442 -11.44 -19.74 2.14
C ALA A 442 -11.66 -21.19 1.66
N ASP A 443 -10.68 -21.74 0.94
CA ASP A 443 -10.70 -23.10 0.42
C ASP A 443 -10.46 -24.15 1.52
N LEU A 444 -9.60 -23.84 2.50
CA LEU A 444 -9.37 -24.71 3.65
C LEU A 444 -10.61 -24.85 4.56
N GLU A 445 -11.39 -23.78 4.73
CA GLU A 445 -12.64 -23.81 5.51
C GLU A 445 -13.80 -24.52 4.79
N GLN A 446 -13.76 -24.66 3.46
CA GLN A 446 -14.74 -25.45 2.69
C GLN A 446 -14.39 -26.93 2.69
N GLY A 447 -13.09 -27.27 2.59
CA GLY A 447 -12.62 -28.66 2.63
C GLY A 447 -12.88 -29.40 3.94
N ASN A 448 -13.04 -28.70 5.07
CA ASN A 448 -13.44 -29.32 6.34
C ASN A 448 -14.97 -29.48 6.50
N LYS A 449 -15.79 -28.65 5.84
CA LYS A 449 -17.26 -28.75 5.93
C LYS A 449 -17.84 -29.94 5.15
N THR A 450 -17.21 -30.32 4.04
CA THR A 450 -17.59 -31.52 3.29
C THR A 450 -17.29 -32.82 4.03
N ALA A 451 -16.34 -32.81 4.98
CA ALA A 451 -16.02 -33.98 5.80
C ALA A 451 -16.99 -34.20 6.98
N GLU A 452 -17.63 -33.15 7.51
CA GLU A 452 -18.59 -33.29 8.62
C GLU A 452 -20.01 -33.66 8.13
N ALA A 453 -20.38 -33.30 6.90
CA ALA A 453 -21.69 -33.60 6.34
C ALA A 453 -21.90 -35.10 5.96
N SER A 454 -20.85 -35.92 5.99
CA SER A 454 -20.89 -37.34 5.61
C SER A 454 -21.00 -38.30 6.80
N ILE A 455 -21.15 -37.82 8.04
CA ILE A 455 -21.38 -38.68 9.20
C ILE A 455 -22.84 -39.18 9.17
N PRO A 456 -23.10 -40.49 8.98
CA PRO A 456 -24.46 -41.02 8.96
C PRO A 456 -25.09 -40.85 10.34
N LYS A 457 -26.28 -40.22 10.39
CA LYS A 457 -27.11 -40.12 11.61
C LYS A 457 -27.36 -41.52 12.17
N VAL A 458 -26.71 -41.84 13.29
CA VAL A 458 -26.98 -43.06 14.07
C VAL A 458 -28.45 -43.06 14.47
N LYS A 459 -29.22 -44.02 13.95
CA LYS A 459 -30.61 -44.24 14.36
C LYS A 459 -30.63 -44.58 15.85
N LYS A 460 -31.24 -43.71 16.65
CA LYS A 460 -31.57 -43.96 18.05
C LYS A 460 -32.51 -45.17 18.11
N ALA A 461 -32.02 -46.30 18.62
CA ALA A 461 -32.86 -47.44 18.94
C ALA A 461 -33.75 -47.07 20.12
N ALA A 462 -35.06 -47.15 19.92
CA ALA A 462 -36.06 -47.07 20.98
C ALA A 462 -35.96 -48.35 21.82
N SER A 463 -35.53 -48.22 23.08
CA SER A 463 -35.66 -49.27 24.08
C SER A 463 -37.11 -49.27 24.58
N ALA A 464 -37.85 -50.31 24.20
CA ALA A 464 -39.08 -50.70 24.89
C ALA A 464 -38.72 -51.17 26.31
N GLY A 465 -39.42 -50.65 27.30
CA GLY A 465 -39.35 -51.08 28.69
C GLY A 465 -40.77 -51.22 29.25
N ALA A 466 -41.13 -52.48 29.50
CA ALA A 466 -42.19 -53.07 30.35
C ALA A 466 -43.53 -52.35 30.48
#